data_AF-A0A727YGC4-F1
#
_entry.id   AF-A0A727YGC4-F1
#
_cell.length_a   1.000
_cell.length_b   1.000
_cell.length_c   1.000
_cell.angle_alpha   90.00
_cell.angle_beta   90.00
_cell.angle_gamma   90.00
#
_symmetry.space_group_name_H-M   'P 1'
#
loop_
_entity.id
_entity.type
_entity.pdbx_description
1 polymer ?
#
loop_
_entity_poly.entity_id
_entity_poly.type
_entity_poly.pdbx_seq_one_letter_code
_entity_poly.pdbx_strand_id
1 'polypeptide(L)'
;MLEFHNVPLKTILRRAIMSLPTNFNDILRFFEKDYDTAKEDNALSARGQFLQLYPLNHLKKMTLDDYVIGKGTASFCACVEVKTRTWANMQGATALKFGIYYGKSKSDPTVRYRFTQKFGDDDSTNKEVFANVKDALLDLIQSGK
;
A
#
# COMPACT_ATOMS: atom_id res chain seq x y z
N MET A 1 -4.21 -55.62 25.26
CA MET A 1 -3.14 -56.09 24.36
C MET A 1 -3.08 -55.11 23.19
N LEU A 2 -2.29 -54.04 23.34
CA LEU A 2 -2.11 -52.98 22.35
C LEU A 2 -0.63 -53.01 21.94
N GLU A 3 -0.33 -53.60 20.78
CA GLU A 3 1.01 -53.54 20.21
C GLU A 3 1.14 -52.26 19.38
N PHE A 4 1.87 -51.28 19.92
CA PHE A 4 2.36 -50.15 19.13
C PHE A 4 3.54 -50.65 18.29
N HIS A 5 3.27 -50.94 17.01
CA HIS A 5 4.31 -51.22 16.03
C HIS A 5 5.23 -50.01 15.88
N ASN A 6 6.48 -50.19 16.31
CA ASN A 6 7.56 -49.23 16.24
C ASN A 6 8.02 -49.09 14.78
N VAL A 7 7.41 -48.19 14.01
CA VAL A 7 7.80 -47.94 12.62
C VAL A 7 9.20 -47.31 12.60
N PRO A 8 10.18 -47.92 11.91
CA PRO A 8 11.56 -47.44 11.94
C PRO A 8 11.66 -46.00 11.44
N LEU A 9 12.39 -45.15 12.15
CA LEU A 9 12.62 -43.74 11.80
C LEU A 9 13.15 -43.57 10.35
N LYS A 10 13.93 -44.55 9.86
CA LYS A 10 14.41 -44.61 8.46
C LYS A 10 13.28 -44.81 7.44
N THR A 11 12.22 -45.54 7.78
CA THR A 11 11.04 -45.76 6.93
C THR A 11 10.16 -44.52 6.88
N ILE A 12 10.04 -43.80 7.99
CA ILE A 12 9.33 -42.52 8.07
C ILE A 12 10.07 -41.45 7.26
N LEU A 13 11.40 -41.34 7.43
CA LEU A 13 12.23 -40.40 6.67
C LEU A 13 12.21 -40.70 5.16
N ARG A 14 12.29 -41.98 4.75
CA ARG A 14 12.22 -42.36 3.33
C ARG A 14 10.87 -42.03 2.70
N ARG A 15 9.76 -42.22 3.43
CA ARG A 15 8.43 -41.82 2.96
C ARG A 15 8.30 -40.29 2.84
N ALA A 16 8.86 -39.54 3.78
CA ALA A 16 8.87 -38.08 3.76
C ALA A 16 9.77 -37.47 2.65
N ILE A 17 10.86 -38.16 2.29
CA ILE A 17 11.76 -37.72 1.19
C ILE A 17 11.15 -38.06 -0.18
N MET A 18 10.45 -39.19 -0.33
CA MET A 18 9.76 -39.56 -1.57
C MET A 18 8.49 -38.75 -1.84
N SER A 19 8.00 -37.95 -0.90
CA SER A 19 6.84 -37.07 -1.07
C SER A 19 7.19 -35.63 -1.44
N LEU A 20 8.48 -35.30 -1.57
CA LEU A 20 8.91 -33.98 -2.02
C LEU A 20 8.95 -33.95 -3.55
N PRO A 21 8.35 -32.93 -4.19
CA PRO A 21 8.35 -32.81 -5.64
C PRO A 21 9.79 -32.78 -6.16
N THR A 22 10.13 -33.72 -7.05
CA THR A 22 11.50 -33.96 -7.53
C THR A 22 11.79 -33.34 -8.89
N ASN A 23 10.75 -32.87 -9.60
CA ASN A 23 10.90 -32.09 -10.82
C ASN A 23 10.14 -30.76 -10.71
N PHE A 24 10.51 -29.81 -11.56
CA PHE A 24 9.98 -28.46 -11.57
C PHE A 24 8.45 -28.38 -11.76
N ASN A 25 7.86 -29.26 -12.57
CA ASN A 25 6.42 -29.28 -12.80
C ASN A 25 5.65 -29.72 -11.55
N ASP A 26 6.20 -30.64 -10.76
CA ASP A 26 5.58 -31.06 -9.50
C ASP A 26 5.70 -29.96 -8.43
N ILE A 27 6.82 -29.22 -8.43
CA ILE A 27 7.01 -28.04 -7.57
C ILE A 27 5.98 -26.95 -7.93
N LEU A 28 5.82 -26.67 -9.23
CA LEU A 28 4.83 -25.70 -9.72
C LEU A 28 3.40 -26.09 -9.35
N ARG A 29 3.01 -27.35 -9.59
CA ARG A 29 1.66 -27.83 -9.23
C ARG A 29 1.40 -27.76 -7.73
N PHE A 30 2.41 -28.05 -6.92
CA PHE A 30 2.30 -27.92 -5.47
C PHE A 30 2.13 -26.46 -5.04
N PHE A 31 2.94 -25.56 -5.61
CA PHE A 31 2.81 -24.12 -5.39
C PHE A 31 1.45 -23.61 -5.83
N GLU A 32 1.01 -23.90 -7.05
CA GLU A 32 -0.29 -23.45 -7.60
C GLU A 32 -1.48 -23.92 -6.77
N LYS A 33 -1.42 -25.14 -6.22
CA LYS A 33 -2.47 -25.68 -5.35
C LYS A 33 -2.58 -24.92 -4.03
N ASP A 34 -1.46 -24.51 -3.47
CA ASP A 34 -1.39 -23.84 -2.16
C ASP A 34 -1.34 -22.31 -2.27
N TYR A 35 -1.19 -21.77 -3.50
CA TYR A 35 -1.14 -20.34 -3.76
C TYR A 35 -2.53 -19.72 -3.71
N ASP A 36 -2.77 -18.91 -2.68
CA ASP A 36 -4.00 -18.15 -2.54
C ASP A 36 -3.99 -16.89 -3.43
N THR A 37 -4.71 -16.95 -4.55
CA THR A 37 -4.87 -15.81 -5.46
C THR A 37 -5.74 -14.70 -4.90
N ALA A 38 -6.51 -14.94 -3.82
CA ALA A 38 -7.44 -13.94 -3.28
C ALA A 38 -6.69 -12.67 -2.86
N LYS A 39 -5.45 -12.78 -2.40
CA LYS A 39 -4.62 -11.60 -2.08
C LYS A 39 -4.35 -10.74 -3.31
N GLU A 40 -4.01 -11.35 -4.44
CA GLU A 40 -3.78 -10.64 -5.70
C GLU A 40 -5.07 -10.06 -6.26
N ASP A 41 -6.16 -10.83 -6.25
CA ASP A 41 -7.48 -10.37 -6.71
C ASP A 41 -7.96 -9.17 -5.91
N ASN A 42 -7.78 -9.20 -4.58
CA ASN A 42 -8.11 -8.08 -3.71
C ASN A 42 -7.22 -6.86 -3.95
N ALA A 43 -5.94 -7.06 -4.28
CA ALA A 43 -5.04 -5.97 -4.65
C ALA A 43 -5.44 -5.34 -6.00
N LEU A 44 -5.76 -6.16 -7.00
CA LEU A 44 -6.22 -5.70 -8.32
C LEU A 44 -7.54 -4.95 -8.23
N SER A 45 -8.48 -5.44 -7.43
CA SER A 45 -9.77 -4.77 -7.17
C SER A 45 -9.57 -3.41 -6.49
N ALA A 46 -8.75 -3.35 -5.43
CA ALA A 46 -8.44 -2.10 -4.74
C ALA A 46 -7.76 -1.07 -5.67
N ARG A 47 -6.83 -1.53 -6.52
CA ARG A 47 -6.21 -0.71 -7.56
C ARG A 47 -7.25 -0.15 -8.54
N GLY A 48 -8.12 -1.01 -9.06
CA GLY A 48 -9.16 -0.62 -10.02
C GLY A 48 -10.10 0.44 -9.45
N GLN A 49 -10.59 0.22 -8.23
CA GLN A 49 -11.46 1.18 -7.53
C GLN A 49 -10.75 2.53 -7.32
N PHE A 50 -9.48 2.52 -6.92
CA PHE A 50 -8.71 3.74 -6.75
C PHE A 50 -8.55 4.54 -8.05
N LEU A 51 -8.22 3.85 -9.15
CA LEU A 51 -8.06 4.48 -10.47
C LEU A 51 -9.38 5.05 -11.02
N GLN A 52 -10.52 4.43 -10.69
CA GLN A 52 -11.85 4.96 -11.02
C GLN A 52 -12.20 6.22 -10.22
N LEU A 53 -11.83 6.28 -8.94
CA LEU A 53 -12.07 7.45 -8.10
C LEU A 53 -11.17 8.64 -8.46
N TYR A 54 -9.93 8.36 -8.86
CA TYR A 54 -8.92 9.38 -9.14
C TYR A 54 -8.34 9.27 -10.56
N PRO A 55 -9.18 9.44 -11.61
CA PRO A 55 -8.68 9.52 -12.96
C PRO A 55 -7.78 10.76 -13.12
N LEU A 56 -6.86 10.73 -14.08
CA LEU A 56 -5.88 11.82 -14.29
C LEU A 56 -6.54 13.21 -14.39
N ASN A 57 -7.71 13.31 -15.02
CA ASN A 57 -8.45 14.56 -15.12
C ASN A 57 -8.98 15.07 -13.77
N HIS A 58 -9.34 14.17 -12.85
CA HIS A 58 -9.71 14.54 -11.49
C HIS A 58 -8.47 15.05 -10.73
N LEU A 59 -7.34 14.35 -10.84
CA LEU A 59 -6.09 14.78 -10.20
C LEU A 59 -5.68 16.19 -10.62
N LYS A 60 -5.80 16.53 -11.90
CA LYS A 60 -5.53 17.88 -12.43
C LYS A 60 -6.45 18.97 -11.86
N LYS A 61 -7.68 18.63 -11.45
CA LYS A 61 -8.67 19.57 -10.91
C LYS A 61 -8.77 19.57 -9.39
N MET A 62 -8.10 18.63 -8.74
CA MET A 62 -8.12 18.42 -7.29
C MET A 62 -7.69 19.69 -6.53
N THR A 63 -8.45 20.04 -5.50
CA THR A 63 -8.13 21.13 -4.57
C THR A 63 -7.26 20.64 -3.41
N LEU A 64 -6.76 21.56 -2.58
CA LEU A 64 -6.00 21.22 -1.38
C LEU A 64 -6.83 20.35 -0.42
N ASP A 65 -8.10 20.66 -0.23
CA ASP A 65 -8.97 19.93 0.70
C ASP A 65 -9.38 18.54 0.18
N ASP A 66 -9.50 18.40 -1.14
CA ASP A 66 -9.67 17.10 -1.78
C ASP A 66 -8.41 16.23 -1.65
N TYR A 67 -7.24 16.85 -1.45
CA TYR A 67 -5.95 16.16 -1.39
C TYR A 67 -5.59 15.70 0.03
N VAL A 68 -5.61 16.59 1.02
CA VAL A 68 -4.91 16.39 2.31
C VAL A 68 -5.56 15.35 3.21
N ILE A 69 -4.74 14.62 3.97
CA ILE A 69 -5.22 13.82 5.10
C ILE A 69 -5.49 14.70 6.34
N GLY A 70 -6.38 14.23 7.22
CA GLY A 70 -6.57 14.78 8.58
C GLY A 70 -7.77 15.72 8.76
N LYS A 71 -8.54 15.96 7.69
CA LYS A 71 -9.80 16.74 7.74
C LYS A 71 -11.04 15.89 8.10
N GLY A 72 -10.88 14.57 8.26
CA GLY A 72 -12.00 13.65 8.50
C GLY A 72 -12.85 13.35 7.25
N THR A 73 -12.39 13.76 6.07
CA THR A 73 -13.04 13.50 4.78
C THR A 73 -12.36 12.35 4.04
N ALA A 74 -13.05 11.79 3.04
CA ALA A 74 -12.49 10.79 2.12
C ALA A 74 -11.62 11.45 1.03
N SER A 75 -10.59 12.18 1.45
CA SER A 75 -9.64 12.85 0.56
C SER A 75 -8.69 11.86 -0.13
N PHE A 76 -7.95 12.33 -1.13
CA PHE A 76 -6.97 11.55 -1.88
C PHE A 76 -5.97 10.83 -0.96
N CYS A 77 -5.31 11.55 -0.05
CA CYS A 77 -4.33 10.94 0.85
C CYS A 77 -4.98 9.93 1.82
N ALA A 78 -6.20 10.20 2.29
CA ALA A 78 -6.95 9.25 3.12
C ALA A 78 -7.30 7.97 2.34
N CYS A 79 -7.70 8.09 1.07
CA CYS A 79 -7.94 6.96 0.18
C CYS A 79 -6.65 6.18 -0.10
N VAL A 80 -5.54 6.84 -0.40
CA VAL A 80 -4.23 6.19 -0.58
C VAL A 80 -3.79 5.46 0.69
N GLU A 81 -4.04 6.00 1.88
CA GLU A 81 -3.60 5.33 3.11
C GLU A 81 -4.45 4.11 3.49
N VAL A 82 -5.77 4.18 3.23
CA VAL A 82 -6.73 3.19 3.74
C VAL A 82 -7.25 2.27 2.64
N LYS A 83 -7.68 2.81 1.51
CA LYS A 83 -8.39 2.06 0.46
C LYS A 83 -7.45 1.22 -0.40
N THR A 84 -6.17 1.58 -0.50
CA THR A 84 -5.19 0.77 -1.22
C THR A 84 -4.44 -0.20 -0.31
N ARG A 85 -4.81 -0.40 0.97
CA ARG A 85 -4.02 -1.21 1.91
C ARG A 85 -3.71 -2.64 1.41
N THR A 86 -4.63 -3.28 0.71
CA THR A 86 -4.43 -4.63 0.13
C THR A 86 -3.48 -4.64 -1.06
N TRP A 87 -3.28 -3.50 -1.71
CA TRP A 87 -2.44 -3.34 -2.90
C TRP A 87 -1.12 -2.62 -2.61
N ALA A 88 -1.18 -1.45 -1.97
CA ALA A 88 -0.08 -0.56 -1.63
C ALA A 88 -0.28 -0.05 -0.18
N ASN A 89 0.20 -0.81 0.80
CA ASN A 89 0.12 -0.44 2.21
C ASN A 89 1.10 0.69 2.55
N MET A 90 0.58 1.89 2.80
CA MET A 90 1.36 3.08 3.17
C MET A 90 1.25 3.47 4.65
N GLN A 91 0.67 2.59 5.49
CA GLN A 91 0.53 2.83 6.92
C GLN A 91 1.87 2.68 7.66
N GLY A 92 1.98 3.29 8.84
CA GLY A 92 3.16 3.18 9.71
C GLY A 92 4.17 4.34 9.58
N ALA A 93 3.95 5.27 8.65
CA ALA A 93 4.71 6.52 8.54
C ALA A 93 3.84 7.74 8.86
N THR A 94 4.46 8.83 9.30
CA THR A 94 3.76 10.08 9.65
C THR A 94 3.14 10.74 8.41
N ALA A 95 2.19 11.65 8.63
CA ALA A 95 1.52 12.39 7.56
C ALA A 95 2.48 13.26 6.70
N LEU A 96 3.73 13.48 7.17
CA LEU A 96 4.77 14.17 6.40
C LEU A 96 5.06 13.50 5.05
N LYS A 97 4.79 12.20 4.90
CA LYS A 97 4.94 11.45 3.65
C LYS A 97 4.12 12.01 2.48
N PHE A 98 3.05 12.76 2.78
CA PHE A 98 2.18 13.38 1.79
C PHE A 98 2.64 14.79 1.36
N GLY A 99 3.74 15.30 1.90
CA GLY A 99 4.24 16.65 1.59
C GLY A 99 3.45 17.76 2.29
N ILE A 100 2.12 17.75 2.23
CA ILE A 100 1.21 18.66 2.95
C ILE A 100 0.03 17.89 3.58
N TYR A 101 -0.34 18.24 4.81
CA TYR A 101 -1.42 17.59 5.56
C TYR A 101 -2.12 18.57 6.51
N TYR A 102 -3.30 18.21 7.01
CA TYR A 102 -4.03 18.98 8.00
C TYR A 102 -3.96 18.29 9.36
N GLY A 103 -3.36 18.94 10.36
CA GLY A 103 -3.22 18.31 11.67
C GLY A 103 -2.33 19.05 12.65
N LYS A 104 -1.93 18.33 13.70
CA LYS A 104 -1.02 18.80 14.75
C LYS A 104 0.33 18.13 14.65
N SER A 105 1.31 18.67 15.37
CA SER A 105 2.64 18.07 15.56
C SER A 105 2.88 17.80 17.04
N LYS A 106 3.98 17.12 17.39
CA LYS A 106 4.35 16.91 18.79
C LYS A 106 4.69 18.24 19.51
N SER A 107 5.32 19.18 18.80
CA SER A 107 5.75 20.47 19.32
C SER A 107 4.66 21.55 19.28
N ASP A 108 3.65 21.38 18.42
CA ASP A 108 2.57 22.34 18.25
C ASP A 108 1.21 21.61 18.12
N PRO A 109 0.35 21.69 19.15
CA PRO A 109 -0.93 20.98 19.19
C PRO A 109 -2.01 21.61 18.32
N THR A 110 -1.77 22.79 17.73
CA THR A 110 -2.75 23.50 16.91
C THR A 110 -3.05 22.72 15.65
N VAL A 111 -4.33 22.54 15.33
CA VAL A 111 -4.75 21.87 14.10
C VAL A 111 -4.74 22.89 12.97
N ARG A 112 -3.85 22.71 11.99
CA ARG A 112 -3.70 23.57 10.82
C ARG A 112 -3.06 22.80 9.66
N TYR A 113 -3.01 23.40 8.47
CA TYR A 113 -2.15 22.87 7.41
C TYR A 113 -0.70 22.94 7.84
N ARG A 114 0.05 21.89 7.50
CA ARG A 114 1.47 21.71 7.76
C ARG A 114 2.09 21.04 6.55
N PHE A 115 3.33 21.38 6.26
CA PHE A 115 4.04 20.82 5.13
C PHE A 115 5.51 20.56 5.42
N THR A 116 6.13 19.77 4.55
CA THR A 116 7.57 19.49 4.57
C THR A 116 8.33 20.53 3.76
N GLN A 117 9.55 20.86 4.18
CA GLN A 117 10.40 21.81 3.46
C GLN A 117 10.81 21.37 2.03
N LYS A 118 10.52 20.11 1.66
CA LYS A 118 10.72 19.60 0.30
C LYS A 118 9.87 20.33 -0.75
N PHE A 119 8.71 20.86 -0.36
CA PHE A 119 7.73 21.43 -1.29
C PHE A 119 7.45 22.92 -1.04
N GLY A 120 8.19 23.55 -0.13
CA GLY A 120 8.11 24.98 0.19
C GLY A 120 8.97 25.30 1.40
N ASP A 121 8.98 26.56 1.78
CA ASP A 121 9.73 27.12 2.91
C ASP A 121 8.78 27.85 3.88
N ASP A 122 9.34 28.51 4.89
CA ASP A 122 8.57 29.19 5.94
C ASP A 122 7.75 30.38 5.41
N ASP A 123 8.09 30.92 4.24
CA ASP A 123 7.38 32.02 3.57
C ASP A 123 6.31 31.52 2.58
N SER A 124 6.31 30.22 2.27
CA SER A 124 5.40 29.61 1.31
C SER A 124 3.97 29.49 1.84
N THR A 125 3.00 29.84 0.99
CA THR A 125 1.59 29.62 1.30
C THR A 125 1.18 28.16 1.11
N ASN A 126 0.15 27.69 1.82
CA ASN A 126 -0.39 26.33 1.64
C ASN A 126 -0.80 26.03 0.19
N LYS A 127 -1.20 27.06 -0.57
CA LYS A 127 -1.61 26.94 -1.97
C LYS A 127 -0.40 26.69 -2.88
N GLU A 128 0.70 27.39 -2.67
CA GLU A 128 1.95 27.21 -3.43
C GLU A 128 2.56 25.83 -3.14
N VAL A 129 2.63 25.46 -1.87
CA VAL A 129 3.13 24.13 -1.48
C VAL A 129 2.29 23.02 -2.10
N PHE A 130 0.96 23.17 -2.08
CA PHE A 130 0.08 22.20 -2.73
C PHE A 130 0.29 22.13 -4.23
N ALA A 131 0.50 23.27 -4.91
CA ALA A 131 0.82 23.28 -6.34
C ALA A 131 2.10 22.46 -6.61
N ASN A 132 3.16 22.67 -5.82
CA ASN A 132 4.41 21.92 -5.95
C ASN A 132 4.23 20.41 -5.72
N VAL A 133 3.44 20.02 -4.71
CA VAL A 133 3.10 18.61 -4.44
C VAL A 133 2.30 18.01 -5.60
N LYS A 134 1.33 18.76 -6.12
CA LYS A 134 0.47 18.32 -7.22
C LYS A 134 1.24 18.16 -8.53
N ASP A 135 2.17 19.07 -8.81
CA ASP A 135 3.03 18.99 -9.99
C ASP A 135 3.93 17.74 -9.89
N ALA A 136 4.59 17.52 -8.75
CA ALA A 136 5.38 16.32 -8.52
C ALA A 136 4.56 15.02 -8.64
N LEU A 137 3.30 15.02 -8.19
CA LEU A 137 2.39 13.89 -8.36
C LEU A 137 2.05 13.64 -9.84
N LEU A 138 1.75 14.68 -10.60
CA LEU A 138 1.43 14.58 -12.02
C LEU A 138 2.64 14.14 -12.83
N ASP A 139 3.84 14.62 -12.50
CA ASP A 139 5.10 14.23 -13.13
C ASP A 139 5.43 12.77 -12.85
N LEU A 140 5.22 12.30 -11.62
CA LEU A 140 5.39 10.89 -11.26
C LEU A 140 4.47 9.99 -12.10
N ILE A 141 3.21 10.37 -12.26
CA ILE A 141 2.25 9.62 -13.08
C ILE A 141 2.65 9.62 -14.54
N GLN A 142 3.15 10.74 -15.06
CA GLN A 142 3.60 10.83 -16.44
C GLN A 142 4.87 10.00 -16.69
N SER A 143 5.77 9.93 -15.70
CA SER A 143 7.02 9.15 -15.77
C SER A 143 6.79 7.64 -15.65
N GLY A 144 5.68 7.24 -15.02
CA GLY A 144 5.28 5.83 -14.89
C GLY A 144 4.49 5.27 -16.08
N LYS A 145 4.33 6.04 -17.17
CA LYS A 145 3.78 5.56 -18.44
C LYS A 145 4.86 4.85 -19.25
#